data_AF-A0A1B6ARR2-F1
#
_entry.id   AF-A0A1B6ARR2-F1
#
_cell.length_a   1.000
_cell.length_b   1.000
_cell.length_c   1.000
_cell.angle_alpha   90.00
_cell.angle_beta   90.00
_cell.angle_gamma   90.00
#
_symmetry.space_group_name_H-M   'P 1'
#
loop_
_entity.id
_entity.type
_entity.pdbx_description
1 polymer ?
#
loop_
_entity_poly.entity_id
_entity_poly.type
_entity_poly.pdbx_seq_one_letter_code
_entity_poly.pdbx_strand_id
1 'polypeptide(L)' 'MGGPWQNRTAPAGEEKIAMLTSILEEVADLLALQCPACGSSHVAQVLGDNGGVSFVCTACGHSWS' A
#
# COMPACT_ATOMS: atom_id res chain seq x y z
N MET A 1 27.91 -39.59 -3.78
CA MET A 1 27.66 -38.54 -4.78
C MET A 1 26.41 -37.80 -4.32
N GLY A 2 26.52 -36.50 -3.99
CA GLY A 2 25.44 -35.68 -3.41
C GLY A 2 24.22 -35.63 -4.32
N GLY A 3 22.98 -35.71 -3.83
CA GLY A 3 22.26 -34.74 -3.00
C GLY A 3 21.09 -34.19 -3.86
N PRO A 4 20.03 -33.56 -3.32
CA PRO A 4 19.81 -33.16 -1.95
C PRO A 4 18.53 -33.77 -1.34
N TRP A 5 18.57 -33.86 -0.02
CA TRP A 5 17.43 -33.90 0.87
C TRP A 5 16.40 -32.88 0.42
N GLN A 6 15.34 -33.32 -0.26
CA GLN A 6 14.13 -32.52 -0.53
C GLN A 6 13.35 -32.35 0.78
N ASN A 7 14.06 -31.89 1.81
CA ASN A 7 13.50 -31.30 3.01
C ASN A 7 12.96 -29.95 2.57
N ARG A 8 11.76 -29.96 1.97
CA ARG A 8 10.92 -28.77 1.90
C ARG A 8 10.47 -28.47 3.33
N THR A 9 11.38 -27.88 4.08
CA THR A 9 11.06 -27.16 5.31
C THR A 9 10.36 -25.90 4.84
N ALA A 10 9.02 -25.92 4.80
CA ALA A 10 8.25 -24.68 4.76
C ALA A 10 8.72 -23.84 5.96
N PRO A 11 9.10 -22.56 5.77
CA PRO A 11 9.48 -21.76 6.92
C PRO A 11 8.23 -21.59 7.80
N ALA A 12 8.28 -22.15 9.01
CA ALA A 12 7.23 -22.06 10.04
C ALA A 12 7.00 -20.63 10.59
N GLY A 13 7.36 -19.62 9.80
CA GLY A 13 7.07 -18.20 10.02
C GLY A 13 6.41 -17.52 8.81
N GLU A 14 6.18 -18.24 7.70
CA GLU A 14 5.55 -17.68 6.49
C GLU A 14 4.10 -17.27 6.73
N GLU A 15 3.32 -18.11 7.43
CA GLU A 15 1.91 -17.85 7.74
C GLU A 15 1.70 -16.56 8.53
N LYS A 16 2.57 -16.30 9.52
CA LYS A 16 2.50 -15.10 10.35
C LYS A 16 2.93 -13.86 9.57
N ILE A 17 3.91 -14.00 8.67
CA ILE A 17 4.35 -12.92 7.78
C ILE A 17 3.26 -12.62 6.74
N ALA A 18 2.62 -13.64 6.15
CA ALA A 18 1.53 -13.50 5.18
C ALA A 18 0.31 -12.77 5.78
N MET A 19 -0.06 -13.12 7.01
CA MET A 19 -1.14 -12.44 7.73
C MET A 19 -0.78 -10.99 8.07
N LEU A 20 0.48 -10.75 8.49
CA LEU A 20 1.00 -9.41 8.72
C LEU A 20 1.05 -8.59 7.43
N THR A 21 1.42 -9.18 6.29
CA THR A 21 1.45 -8.47 4.99
C THR A 21 0.06 -8.11 4.51
N SER A 22 -0.96 -8.98 4.67
CA SER A 22 -2.33 -8.60 4.31
C SER A 22 -2.88 -7.47 5.19
N ILE A 23 -2.56 -7.47 6.49
CA ILE A 23 -2.91 -6.36 7.39
C ILE A 23 -2.12 -5.11 6.99
N LEU A 24 -0.83 -5.25 6.68
CA LEU A 24 0.04 -4.16 6.27
C LEU A 24 -0.36 -3.57 4.92
N GLU A 25 -0.89 -4.38 3.98
CA GLU A 25 -1.47 -3.93 2.72
C GLU A 25 -2.77 -3.16 2.97
N GLU A 26 -3.70 -3.69 3.79
CA GLU A 26 -4.93 -2.95 4.13
C GLU A 26 -4.65 -1.64 4.87
N VAL A 27 -3.72 -1.62 5.83
CA VAL A 27 -3.35 -0.36 6.50
C VAL A 27 -2.48 0.53 5.63
N ALA A 28 -1.69 -0.02 4.70
CA ALA A 28 -0.99 0.79 3.70
C ALA A 28 -2.00 1.48 2.78
N ASP A 29 -3.12 0.83 2.46
CA ASP A 29 -4.20 1.47 1.71
C ASP A 29 -4.91 2.56 2.53
N LEU A 30 -4.89 2.49 3.86
CA LEU A 30 -5.44 3.51 4.76
C LEU A 30 -4.45 4.65 5.09
N LEU A 31 -3.15 4.37 5.08
CA LEU A 31 -2.07 5.31 5.40
C LEU A 31 -1.48 5.99 4.15
N ALA A 32 -1.49 5.32 3.00
CA ALA A 32 -1.13 5.92 1.73
C ALA A 32 -2.36 6.67 1.21
N LEU A 33 -2.21 7.96 0.93
CA LEU A 33 -3.29 8.71 0.30
C LEU A 33 -3.45 8.23 -1.16
N GLN A 34 -4.39 7.31 -1.43
CA GLN A 34 -4.72 6.91 -2.78
C GLN A 34 -5.88 7.71 -3.35
N CYS A 35 -5.86 7.89 -4.66
CA CYS A 35 -6.96 8.50 -5.38
C CYS A 35 -8.19 7.58 -5.38
N PRO A 36 -9.36 8.01 -4.87
CA PRO A 36 -10.57 7.19 -4.86
C PRO A 36 -11.14 6.91 -6.26
N ALA A 37 -10.73 7.67 -7.28
CA ALA A 37 -11.20 7.51 -8.65
C ALA A 37 -10.43 6.46 -9.47
N CYS A 38 -9.14 6.26 -9.18
CA CYS A 38 -8.28 5.39 -10.00
C CYS A 38 -7.34 4.47 -9.19
N GLY A 39 -7.33 4.57 -7.86
CA GLY A 39 -6.45 3.79 -6.98
C GLY A 39 -4.97 4.19 -7.02
N SER A 40 -4.60 5.27 -7.73
CA SER A 40 -3.20 5.70 -7.80
C SER A 40 -2.76 6.40 -6.51
N SER A 41 -1.56 6.07 -6.02
CA SER A 41 -0.89 6.74 -4.90
C SER A 41 -0.25 8.08 -5.29
N HIS A 42 -0.29 8.46 -6.57
CA HIS A 42 0.19 9.76 -7.05
C HIS A 42 -0.79 10.86 -6.70
N VAL A 43 -0.71 11.33 -5.47
CA VAL A 43 -1.56 12.39 -4.91
C VAL A 43 -0.70 13.53 -4.40
N ALA A 44 -1.01 14.74 -4.84
CA ALA A 44 -0.42 15.97 -4.32
C ALA A 44 -1.39 16.61 -3.33
N GLN A 45 -0.87 16.97 -2.16
CA GLN A 45 -1.57 17.79 -1.18
C GLN A 45 -1.39 19.27 -1.56
N VAL A 46 -2.50 19.99 -1.66
CA VAL A 46 -2.56 21.43 -1.92
C VAL A 46 -3.09 22.09 -0.66
N LEU A 47 -2.33 23.04 -0.11
CA LEU A 47 -2.78 23.85 1.01
C LEU A 47 -3.48 25.09 0.47
N GLY A 48 -4.76 25.26 0.79
CA GLY A 48 -5.53 26.44 0.44
C GLY A 48 -5.26 27.61 1.39
N ASP A 49 -5.54 28.82 0.94
CA ASP A 49 -5.27 30.07 1.67
C ASP A 49 -5.96 30.17 3.06
N ASN A 50 -7.02 29.38 3.30
CA ASN A 50 -7.73 29.33 4.57
C ASN A 50 -7.22 28.22 5.52
N GLY A 51 -6.12 27.56 5.19
CA GLY A 51 -5.63 26.38 5.91
C GLY A 51 -6.42 25.09 5.62
N GLY A 52 -7.32 25.13 4.64
CA GLY A 52 -7.98 23.94 4.12
C GLY A 52 -7.00 23.09 3.32
N VAL A 53 -7.07 21.78 3.47
CA VAL A 53 -6.30 20.85 2.65
C VAL A 53 -7.16 20.42 1.47
N SER A 54 -6.58 20.37 0.29
CA SER A 54 -7.16 19.72 -0.88
C SER A 54 -6.15 18.73 -1.42
N PHE A 55 -6.65 17.70 -2.09
CA PHE A 55 -5.83 16.66 -2.66
C PHE A 55 -6.14 16.56 -4.14
N VAL A 56 -5.09 16.41 -4.95
CA VAL A 56 -5.19 16.24 -6.39
C VAL A 56 -4.43 15.00 -6.79
N CYS A 57 -5.06 14.10 -7.54
CA CYS A 57 -4.36 12.99 -8.14
C CYS A 57 -3.61 13.46 -9.39
N THR A 58 -2.29 13.34 -9.40
CA THR A 58 -1.46 13.74 -10.55
C THR A 58 -1.47 12.69 -11.67
N ALA A 59 -2.03 11.49 -11.41
CA ALA A 59 -2.21 10.46 -12.42
C ALA A 59 -3.52 10.62 -13.22
N CYS A 60 -4.64 10.95 -12.59
CA CYS A 60 -5.95 11.04 -13.27
C CYS A 60 -6.61 12.43 -13.22
N GLY A 61 -6.08 13.37 -12.43
CA GLY A 61 -6.63 14.72 -12.29
C GLY A 61 -7.83 14.83 -11.35
N HIS A 62 -8.21 13.76 -10.64
CA HIS A 62 -9.29 13.82 -9.67
C HIS A 62 -8.89 14.66 -8.45
N SER A 63 -9.75 15.59 -8.04
CA SER A 63 -9.52 16.49 -6.90
C SER A 63 -10.59 16.33 -5.83
N TRP A 64 -10.20 16.36 -4.56
CA TRP A 64 -11.11 16.31 -3.40
C TRP A 64 -10.59 17.20 -2.27
N SER A 65 -11.46 17.51 -1.30
CA SER A 65 -11.17 18.38 -0.15
C SER A 65 -11.59 17.69 1.14
#